data_AF-A0A176RZ40-F1
#
_entry.id   AF-A0A176RZ40-F1
#
_cell.length_a   1.000
_cell.length_b   1.000
_cell.length_c   1.000
_cell.angle_alpha   90.00
_cell.angle_beta   90.00
_cell.angle_gamma   90.00
#
_symmetry.space_group_name_H-M   'P 1'
#
loop_
_entity.id
_entity.type
_entity.pdbx_description
1 polymer ?
#
loop_
_entity_poly.entity_id
_entity_poly.type
_entity_poly.pdbx_seq_one_letter_code
_entity_poly.pdbx_strand_id
1 'polypeptide(L)'
;SIREHITPDRIANAIRQDKSYQGTYLIVEGKSDYWFYTKFIDKKACQVEMAYGYLKVIAVINNLEQTNYQKALGIIDADFRRLENETLVSNNILMTDVHDLETMIIQSPVFEQVIESYYVKERYEAFIAKKQDHLRNILLHLAKPIAYLKWINKIHDYGLLFKPQKETDKPLDYTKFIEKSNLTFKGYE
;
A
#
# COMPACT_ATOMS: atom_id res chain seq x y z
N SER A 1 -21.70 7.39 -3.58
CA SER A 1 -21.38 7.07 -2.15
C SER A 1 -20.98 8.33 -1.41
N ILE A 2 -21.23 8.48 -0.09
CA ILE A 2 -20.81 9.65 0.72
C ILE A 2 -19.33 10.02 0.51
N ARG A 3 -18.47 9.02 0.25
CA ARG A 3 -17.03 9.17 -0.02
C ARG A 3 -16.70 9.97 -1.29
N GLU A 4 -17.58 9.99 -2.28
CA GLU A 4 -17.39 10.74 -3.53
C GLU A 4 -17.59 12.24 -3.34
N HIS A 5 -18.38 12.63 -2.32
CA HIS A 5 -18.63 14.04 -1.97
C HIS A 5 -17.60 14.63 -0.99
N ILE A 6 -16.64 13.83 -0.52
CA ILE A 6 -15.52 14.33 0.28
C ILE A 6 -14.46 14.86 -0.68
N THR A 7 -14.40 16.18 -0.81
CA THR A 7 -13.41 16.89 -1.61
C THR A 7 -12.14 17.16 -0.80
N PRO A 8 -10.97 17.29 -1.46
CA PRO A 8 -9.74 17.72 -0.79
C PRO A 8 -9.90 19.04 -0.03
N ASP A 9 -10.60 20.02 -0.61
CA ASP A 9 -10.88 21.31 0.04
C ASP A 9 -11.66 21.15 1.34
N ARG A 10 -12.62 20.23 1.39
CA ARG A 10 -13.40 19.99 2.61
C ARG A 10 -12.53 19.47 3.74
N ILE A 11 -11.60 18.56 3.45
CA ILE A 11 -10.65 18.02 4.43
C ILE A 11 -9.70 19.13 4.89
N ALA A 12 -9.06 19.84 3.95
CA ALA A 12 -8.14 20.92 4.27
C ALA A 12 -8.83 22.05 5.08
N ASN A 13 -10.07 22.40 4.74
CA ASN A 13 -10.86 23.38 5.48
C ASN A 13 -11.18 22.91 6.89
N ALA A 14 -11.57 21.65 7.07
CA ALA A 14 -11.84 21.09 8.40
C ALA A 14 -10.58 21.17 9.29
N ILE A 15 -9.42 20.76 8.78
CA ILE A 15 -8.12 20.85 9.46
C ILE A 15 -7.79 22.29 9.86
N ARG A 16 -7.98 23.26 8.95
CA ARG A 16 -7.67 24.67 9.24
C ARG A 16 -8.64 25.31 10.22
N GLN A 17 -9.90 24.87 10.22
CA GLN A 17 -10.95 25.39 11.10
C GLN A 17 -10.88 24.81 12.50
N ASP A 18 -10.29 23.63 12.69
CA ASP A 18 -10.03 23.08 14.02
C ASP A 18 -8.92 23.86 14.73
N LYS A 19 -9.31 24.93 15.42
CA LYS A 19 -8.41 25.74 16.24
C LYS A 19 -8.08 25.09 17.58
N SER A 20 -8.86 24.08 17.99
CA SER A 20 -8.69 23.40 19.28
C SER A 20 -7.48 22.47 19.27
N TYR A 21 -7.17 21.92 18.09
CA TYR A 21 -6.04 21.03 17.89
C TYR A 21 -4.77 21.79 17.48
N GLN A 22 -3.66 21.49 18.16
CA GLN A 22 -2.37 22.15 17.93
C GLN A 22 -1.28 21.19 17.46
N GLY A 23 -1.62 19.91 17.28
CA GLY A 23 -0.71 18.88 16.79
C GLY A 23 -0.61 18.86 15.27
N THR A 24 -0.14 17.72 14.75
CA THR A 24 0.11 17.47 13.33
C THR A 24 -0.94 16.53 12.75
N TYR A 25 -1.35 16.76 11.52
CA TYR A 25 -2.22 15.85 10.79
C TYR A 25 -1.41 14.93 9.88
N LEU A 26 -1.65 13.63 10.00
CA LEU A 26 -1.14 12.62 9.09
C LEU A 26 -2.25 12.23 8.10
N ILE A 27 -2.10 12.62 6.85
CA ILE A 27 -3.09 12.39 5.80
C ILE A 27 -2.75 11.09 5.06
N VAL A 28 -3.68 10.13 5.02
CA VAL A 28 -3.45 8.80 4.44
C VAL A 28 -4.51 8.46 3.39
N GLU A 29 -4.20 7.52 2.51
CA GLU A 29 -5.07 7.20 1.38
C GLU A 29 -6.40 6.58 1.79
N GLY A 30 -6.37 5.58 2.66
CA GLY A 30 -7.50 4.69 2.89
C GLY A 30 -7.67 4.24 4.33
N LYS A 31 -8.68 3.37 4.49
CA LYS A 31 -9.09 2.86 5.79
C LYS A 31 -8.02 1.98 6.43
N SER A 32 -7.38 1.10 5.64
CA SER A 32 -6.32 0.22 6.16
C SER A 32 -5.16 1.04 6.71
N ASP A 33 -4.72 2.06 5.96
CA ASP A 33 -3.63 2.96 6.34
C ASP A 33 -3.96 3.72 7.62
N TYR A 34 -5.19 4.23 7.72
CA TYR A 34 -5.67 4.90 8.94
C TYR A 34 -5.49 4.02 10.17
N TRP A 35 -5.96 2.76 10.11
CA TRP A 35 -5.83 1.84 11.24
C TRP A 35 -4.39 1.43 11.52
N PHE A 36 -3.57 1.33 10.48
CA PHE A 36 -2.15 1.01 10.63
C PHE A 36 -1.42 2.16 11.31
N TYR A 37 -1.41 3.35 10.73
CA TYR A 37 -0.65 4.50 11.23
C TYR A 37 -1.16 5.03 12.57
N THR A 38 -2.45 4.86 12.90
CA THR A 38 -2.99 5.20 14.24
C THR A 38 -2.28 4.47 15.38
N LYS A 39 -1.61 3.34 15.09
CA LYS A 39 -0.81 2.58 16.07
C LYS A 39 0.59 3.15 16.30
N PHE A 40 1.09 3.98 15.39
CA PHE A 40 2.48 4.45 15.35
C PHE A 40 2.62 5.96 15.58
N ILE A 41 1.56 6.61 16.04
CA ILE A 41 1.54 8.04 16.33
C ILE A 41 1.37 8.32 17.83
N ASP A 42 1.93 9.44 18.30
CA ASP A 42 1.51 10.01 19.57
C ASP A 42 0.14 10.68 19.39
N LYS A 43 -0.92 10.07 19.92
CA LYS A 43 -2.30 10.56 19.80
C LYS A 43 -2.54 11.92 20.45
N LYS A 44 -1.63 12.41 21.30
CA LYS A 44 -1.71 13.78 21.85
C LYS A 44 -1.16 14.82 20.89
N ALA A 45 -0.21 14.44 20.03
CA ALA A 45 0.53 15.35 19.15
C ALA A 45 0.25 15.12 17.67
N CYS A 46 -0.41 14.02 17.29
CA CYS A 46 -0.75 13.68 15.92
C CYS A 46 -2.17 13.10 15.80
N GLN A 47 -2.86 13.42 14.71
CA GLN A 47 -4.15 12.83 14.31
C GLN A 47 -4.03 12.29 12.89
N VAL A 48 -4.68 11.16 12.60
CA VAL A 48 -4.68 10.57 11.26
C VAL A 48 -5.99 10.91 10.56
N GLU A 49 -5.94 11.36 9.31
CA GLU A 49 -7.09 11.72 8.50
C GLU A 49 -7.08 10.97 7.17
N MET A 50 -8.24 10.46 6.75
CA MET A 50 -8.38 9.73 5.49
C MET A 50 -8.73 10.68 4.34
N ALA A 51 -7.95 10.64 3.26
CA ALA A 51 -8.22 11.42 2.05
C ALA A 51 -9.04 10.66 1.00
N TYR A 52 -9.14 9.32 1.10
CA TYR A 52 -9.84 8.45 0.14
C TYR A 52 -9.19 8.43 -1.26
N GLY A 53 -7.87 8.21 -1.29
CA GLY A 53 -7.04 8.00 -2.47
C GLY A 53 -5.85 8.96 -2.57
N TYR A 54 -4.73 8.47 -3.12
CA TYR A 54 -3.47 9.24 -3.23
C TYR A 54 -3.60 10.63 -3.85
N LEU A 55 -4.38 10.79 -4.95
CA LEU A 55 -4.57 12.09 -5.59
C LEU A 55 -5.19 13.10 -4.63
N LYS A 56 -6.09 12.64 -3.77
CA LYS A 56 -6.71 13.48 -2.74
C LYS A 56 -5.73 13.78 -1.61
N VAL A 57 -4.87 12.84 -1.20
CA VAL A 57 -3.78 13.12 -0.25
C VAL A 57 -2.91 14.28 -0.75
N ILE A 58 -2.44 14.17 -2.00
CA ILE A 58 -1.62 15.21 -2.63
C ILE A 58 -2.36 16.55 -2.67
N ALA A 59 -3.61 16.56 -3.13
CA ALA A 59 -4.41 17.78 -3.20
C ALA A 59 -4.66 18.42 -1.81
N VAL A 60 -4.91 17.62 -0.77
CA VAL A 60 -5.09 18.12 0.60
C VAL A 60 -3.82 18.79 1.09
N ILE A 61 -2.65 18.16 0.93
CA ILE A 61 -1.37 18.71 1.35
C ILE A 61 -1.08 20.02 0.61
N ASN A 62 -1.23 20.03 -0.72
CA ASN A 62 -1.01 21.25 -1.52
C ASN A 62 -1.95 22.40 -1.09
N ASN A 63 -3.22 22.12 -0.82
CA ASN A 63 -4.19 23.12 -0.34
C ASN A 63 -3.81 23.69 1.03
N LEU A 64 -3.27 22.87 1.93
CA LEU A 64 -2.79 23.31 3.24
C LEU A 64 -1.54 24.19 3.09
N GLU A 65 -0.58 23.78 2.27
CA GLU A 65 0.66 24.51 2.01
C GLU A 65 0.43 25.88 1.38
N GLN A 66 -0.50 25.99 0.42
CA GLN A 66 -0.90 27.27 -0.19
C GLN A 66 -1.42 28.29 0.84
N THR A 67 -1.80 27.83 2.02
CA THR A 67 -2.32 28.66 3.11
C THR A 67 -1.31 28.81 4.25
N ASN A 68 -0.04 28.44 4.01
CA ASN A 68 1.06 28.39 4.97
C ASN A 68 0.78 27.49 6.19
N TYR A 69 -0.06 26.46 6.04
CA TYR A 69 -0.28 25.48 7.10
C TYR A 69 0.83 24.43 7.07
N GLN A 70 1.67 24.39 8.12
CA GLN A 70 2.88 23.57 8.15
C GLN A 70 2.76 22.28 8.98
N LYS A 71 1.61 22.02 9.62
CA LYS A 71 1.42 20.89 10.54
C LYS A 71 0.69 19.72 9.88
N ALA A 72 1.07 19.37 8.65
CA ALA A 72 0.48 18.24 7.94
C ALA A 72 1.53 17.46 7.16
N LEU A 73 1.39 16.13 7.16
CA LEU A 73 2.23 15.18 6.42
C LEU A 73 1.31 14.20 5.68
N GLY A 74 1.54 13.99 4.39
CA GLY A 74 0.85 12.99 3.59
C GLY A 74 1.67 11.71 3.47
N ILE A 75 1.02 10.55 3.51
CA ILE A 75 1.62 9.28 3.11
C ILE A 75 0.77 8.64 2.01
N ILE A 76 1.46 8.22 0.94
CA ILE A 76 0.86 7.50 -0.18
C ILE A 76 1.62 6.20 -0.46
N ASP A 77 0.95 5.21 -1.04
CA ASP A 77 1.56 4.00 -1.55
C ASP A 77 2.52 4.36 -2.68
N ALA A 78 3.70 3.74 -2.67
CA ALA A 78 4.66 3.94 -3.74
C ALA A 78 4.21 3.28 -5.04
N ASP A 79 3.35 2.25 -5.00
CA ASP A 79 2.94 1.45 -6.16
C ASP A 79 4.13 1.23 -7.12
N PHE A 80 3.99 1.56 -8.41
CA PHE A 80 5.06 1.53 -9.40
C PHE A 80 5.80 2.88 -9.53
N ARG A 81 5.47 3.90 -8.73
CA ARG A 81 6.03 5.26 -8.82
C ARG A 81 7.54 5.27 -8.66
N ARG A 82 8.08 4.42 -7.78
CA ARG A 82 9.53 4.23 -7.62
C ARG A 82 10.20 3.65 -8.87
N LEU A 83 9.55 2.72 -9.57
CA LEU A 83 10.07 2.17 -10.84
C LEU A 83 9.97 3.17 -11.99
N GLU A 84 8.98 4.07 -11.92
CA GLU A 84 8.75 5.14 -12.89
C GLU A 84 9.59 6.40 -12.61
N ASN A 85 10.42 6.39 -11.55
CA ASN A 85 11.19 7.54 -11.06
C ASN A 85 10.32 8.79 -10.85
N GLU A 86 9.09 8.61 -10.37
CA GLU A 86 8.17 9.71 -10.12
C GLU A 86 8.70 10.57 -8.96
N THR A 87 8.82 11.87 -9.21
CA THR A 87 9.20 12.85 -8.19
C THR A 87 7.97 13.35 -7.46
N LEU A 88 8.01 13.36 -6.13
CA LEU A 88 6.93 13.93 -5.33
C LEU A 88 6.88 15.45 -5.48
N VAL A 89 5.66 15.99 -5.50
CA VAL A 89 5.39 17.42 -5.72
C VAL A 89 5.69 18.25 -4.47
N SER A 90 5.60 17.65 -3.29
CA SER A 90 5.78 18.32 -1.99
C SER A 90 6.70 17.51 -1.07
N ASN A 91 7.50 18.23 -0.29
CA ASN A 91 8.35 17.67 0.77
C ASN A 91 7.53 17.15 1.97
N ASN A 92 6.26 17.55 2.09
CA ASN A 92 5.32 17.08 3.09
C ASN A 92 4.53 15.86 2.62
N ILE A 93 5.01 15.16 1.59
CA ILE A 93 4.45 13.89 1.13
C ILE A 93 5.56 12.85 1.16
N LEU A 94 5.27 11.72 1.78
CA LEU A 94 6.15 10.55 1.79
C LEU A 94 5.46 9.41 1.02
N MET A 95 6.29 8.56 0.42
CA MET A 95 5.85 7.27 -0.12
C MET A 95 6.22 6.16 0.84
N THR A 96 5.43 5.09 0.87
CA THR A 96 5.83 3.81 1.51
C THR A 96 7.20 3.35 1.01
N ASP A 97 7.99 2.71 1.86
CA ASP A 97 9.38 2.32 1.53
C ASP A 97 9.44 1.34 0.34
N VAL A 98 8.45 0.45 0.25
CA VAL A 98 8.18 -0.43 -0.90
C VAL A 98 6.82 -0.07 -1.51
N HIS A 99 6.14 -1.02 -2.18
CA HIS A 99 4.95 -0.73 -2.97
C HIS A 99 3.78 -0.20 -2.14
N ASP A 100 3.49 -0.85 -1.01
CA ASP A 100 2.33 -0.62 -0.14
C ASP A 100 2.64 -1.12 1.29
N LEU A 101 1.69 -0.96 2.22
CA LEU A 101 1.84 -1.44 3.60
C LEU A 101 2.04 -2.95 3.69
N GLU A 102 1.30 -3.75 2.90
CA GLU A 102 1.41 -5.21 2.91
C GLU A 102 2.82 -5.67 2.51
N THR A 103 3.41 -5.05 1.50
CA THR A 103 4.78 -5.35 1.08
C THR A 103 5.80 -4.85 2.09
N MET A 104 5.56 -3.74 2.79
CA MET A 104 6.42 -3.32 3.92
C MET A 104 6.42 -4.37 5.04
N ILE A 105 5.26 -4.95 5.34
CA ILE A 105 5.14 -6.04 6.33
C ILE A 105 5.93 -7.26 5.85
N ILE A 106 5.78 -7.67 4.58
CA ILE A 106 6.52 -8.80 4.00
C ILE A 106 8.04 -8.57 4.08
N GLN A 107 8.51 -7.35 3.82
CA GLN A 107 9.93 -7.01 3.89
C GLN A 107 10.46 -6.97 5.33
N SER A 108 9.60 -6.67 6.30
CA SER A 108 9.99 -6.57 7.71
C SER A 108 10.20 -7.95 8.38
N PRO A 109 10.95 -8.02 9.50
CA PRO A 109 11.09 -9.24 10.31
C PRO A 109 9.78 -9.80 10.88
N VAL A 110 8.69 -9.01 10.85
CA VAL A 110 7.36 -9.46 11.29
C VAL A 110 6.86 -10.59 10.39
N PHE A 111 7.27 -10.61 9.12
CA PHE A 111 6.89 -11.68 8.20
C PHE A 111 7.25 -13.06 8.76
N GLU A 112 8.50 -13.28 9.19
CA GLU A 112 8.92 -14.56 9.76
C GLU A 112 8.13 -14.91 11.03
N GLN A 113 7.94 -13.95 11.93
CA GLN A 113 7.19 -14.16 13.17
C GLN A 113 5.74 -14.58 12.94
N VAL A 114 5.09 -13.98 11.94
CA VAL A 114 3.71 -14.33 11.57
C VAL A 114 3.70 -15.73 10.97
N ILE A 115 4.59 -16.01 10.00
CA ILE A 115 4.61 -17.27 9.26
C ILE A 115 4.93 -18.47 10.17
N GLU A 116 5.78 -18.30 11.18
CA GLU A 116 6.08 -19.32 12.21
C GLU A 116 4.83 -19.88 12.89
N SER A 117 3.75 -19.11 12.98
CA SER A 117 2.48 -19.55 13.56
C SER A 117 1.61 -20.42 12.64
N TYR A 118 1.97 -20.53 11.35
CA TYR A 118 1.17 -21.20 10.32
C TYR A 118 1.76 -22.52 9.80
N TYR A 119 2.99 -22.90 10.18
CA TYR A 119 3.63 -24.11 9.67
C TYR A 119 4.06 -25.12 10.74
N VAL A 120 4.22 -26.37 10.30
CA VAL A 120 4.93 -27.40 11.06
C VAL A 120 6.42 -27.26 10.74
N LYS A 121 7.24 -27.03 11.77
CA LYS A 121 8.65 -26.63 11.64
C LYS A 121 9.46 -27.58 10.74
N GLU A 122 9.32 -28.88 10.93
CA GLU A 122 10.06 -29.89 10.17
C GLU A 122 9.68 -29.88 8.68
N ARG A 123 8.40 -29.63 8.38
CA ARG A 123 7.92 -29.53 6.98
C ARG A 123 8.43 -28.27 6.31
N TYR A 124 8.46 -27.16 7.04
CA TYR A 124 8.99 -25.89 6.56
C TYR A 124 10.50 -26.00 6.28
N GLU A 125 11.27 -26.53 7.22
CA GLU A 125 12.72 -26.72 7.06
C GLU A 125 13.04 -27.62 5.87
N ALA A 126 12.34 -28.75 5.72
CA ALA A 126 12.50 -29.64 4.56
C ALA A 126 12.14 -28.95 3.24
N PHE A 127 11.08 -28.14 3.23
CA PHE A 127 10.65 -27.38 2.05
C PHE A 127 11.70 -26.33 1.64
N ILE A 128 12.18 -25.53 2.59
CA ILE A 128 13.19 -24.49 2.35
C ILE A 128 14.52 -25.11 1.93
N ALA A 129 14.94 -26.22 2.55
CA ALA A 129 16.14 -26.95 2.13
C ALA A 129 16.02 -27.46 0.69
N LYS A 130 14.87 -28.00 0.30
CA LYS A 130 14.60 -28.43 -1.08
C LYS A 130 14.61 -27.26 -2.06
N LYS A 131 14.11 -26.09 -1.64
CA LYS A 131 14.02 -24.89 -2.48
C LYS A 131 15.31 -24.09 -2.57
N GLN A 132 16.22 -24.28 -1.63
CA GLN A 132 17.48 -23.53 -1.52
C GLN A 132 17.25 -22.00 -1.49
N ASP A 133 16.13 -21.56 -0.92
CA ASP A 133 15.78 -20.15 -0.81
C ASP A 133 14.78 -19.93 0.34
N HIS A 134 14.73 -18.72 0.87
CA HIS A 134 13.80 -18.34 1.95
C HIS A 134 12.38 -18.17 1.41
N LEU A 135 11.37 -18.46 2.24
CA LEU A 135 9.96 -18.35 1.83
C LEU A 135 9.62 -16.95 1.29
N ARG A 136 10.11 -15.89 1.95
CA ARG A 136 9.93 -14.50 1.50
C ARG A 136 10.34 -14.33 0.04
N ASN A 137 11.54 -14.77 -0.31
CA ASN A 137 12.08 -14.65 -1.66
C ASN A 137 11.28 -15.49 -2.66
N ILE A 138 10.89 -16.72 -2.27
CA ILE A 138 10.04 -17.58 -3.09
C ILE A 138 8.72 -16.87 -3.43
N LEU A 139 8.06 -16.26 -2.44
CA LEU A 139 6.80 -15.54 -2.66
C LEU A 139 6.98 -14.29 -3.52
N LEU A 140 8.06 -13.53 -3.31
CA LEU A 140 8.38 -12.35 -4.15
C LEU A 140 8.64 -12.77 -5.60
N HIS A 141 9.39 -13.85 -5.81
CA HIS A 141 9.65 -14.40 -7.15
C HIS A 141 8.37 -14.91 -7.82
N LEU A 142 7.46 -15.53 -7.08
CA LEU A 142 6.16 -15.95 -7.59
C LEU A 142 5.27 -14.77 -8.01
N ALA A 143 5.29 -13.67 -7.26
CA ALA A 143 4.47 -12.50 -7.55
C ALA A 143 5.03 -11.66 -8.73
N LYS A 144 6.35 -11.70 -8.94
CA LYS A 144 7.07 -10.84 -9.88
C LYS A 144 6.52 -10.85 -11.31
N PRO A 145 6.21 -11.99 -11.96
CA PRO A 145 5.68 -11.98 -13.34
C PRO A 145 4.34 -11.25 -13.44
N ILE A 146 3.44 -11.48 -12.48
CA ILE A 146 2.12 -10.84 -12.47
C ILE A 146 2.23 -9.36 -12.11
N ALA A 147 3.14 -8.99 -11.20
CA ALA A 147 3.43 -7.60 -10.88
C ALA A 147 3.96 -6.83 -12.11
N TYR A 148 4.87 -7.42 -12.88
CA TYR A 148 5.37 -6.84 -14.13
C TYR A 148 4.29 -6.76 -15.20
N LEU A 149 3.46 -7.79 -15.35
CA LEU A 149 2.33 -7.73 -16.27
C LEU A 149 1.35 -6.61 -15.90
N LYS A 150 1.05 -6.45 -14.61
CA LYS A 150 0.23 -5.33 -14.09
C LYS A 150 0.88 -3.98 -14.36
N TRP A 151 2.19 -3.88 -14.20
CA TRP A 151 2.93 -2.65 -14.47
C TRP A 151 2.92 -2.27 -15.96
N ILE A 152 3.27 -3.22 -16.84
CA ILE A 152 3.25 -3.01 -18.29
C ILE A 152 1.82 -2.69 -18.76
N ASN A 153 0.80 -3.34 -18.21
CA ASN A 153 -0.60 -3.00 -18.48
C ASN A 153 -0.95 -1.57 -18.05
N LYS A 154 -0.42 -1.07 -16.93
CA LYS A 154 -0.61 0.34 -16.52
C LYS A 154 0.02 1.30 -17.52
N ILE A 155 1.20 0.97 -18.06
CA ILE A 155 1.94 1.83 -18.99
C ILE A 155 1.30 1.84 -20.38
N HIS A 156 0.90 0.67 -20.90
CA HIS A 156 0.48 0.50 -22.29
C HIS A 156 -1.03 0.34 -22.49
N ASP A 157 -1.80 0.28 -21.40
CA ASP A 157 -3.26 0.12 -21.42
C ASP A 157 -3.73 -1.08 -22.27
N TYR A 158 -3.20 -2.27 -21.96
CA TYR A 158 -3.61 -3.50 -22.67
C TYR A 158 -5.03 -3.98 -22.31
N GLY A 159 -5.79 -3.22 -21.52
CA GLY A 159 -7.15 -3.58 -21.11
C GLY A 159 -7.23 -4.77 -20.16
N LEU A 160 -6.12 -5.21 -19.55
CA LEU A 160 -6.13 -6.31 -18.59
C LEU A 160 -6.69 -5.84 -17.23
N LEU A 161 -7.58 -6.67 -16.66
CA LEU A 161 -8.22 -6.40 -15.38
C LEU A 161 -7.58 -7.25 -14.26
N PHE A 162 -6.93 -6.58 -13.31
CA PHE A 162 -6.34 -7.22 -12.12
C PHE A 162 -7.21 -7.10 -10.87
N LYS A 163 -8.23 -6.24 -10.92
CA LYS A 163 -9.18 -6.00 -9.82
C LYS A 163 -10.61 -6.05 -10.37
N PRO A 164 -11.57 -6.60 -9.60
CA PRO A 164 -12.99 -6.49 -9.88
C PRO A 164 -13.41 -5.04 -10.18
N GLN A 165 -14.25 -4.83 -11.20
CA GLN A 165 -14.80 -3.50 -11.50
C GLN A 165 -16.19 -3.31 -10.88
N LYS A 166 -16.91 -4.41 -10.69
CA LYS A 166 -18.22 -4.49 -10.04
C LYS A 166 -18.17 -5.45 -8.86
N GLU A 167 -19.08 -5.27 -7.91
CA GLU A 167 -19.22 -6.20 -6.77
C GLU A 167 -19.51 -7.65 -7.20
N THR A 168 -20.07 -7.84 -8.40
CA THR A 168 -20.35 -9.15 -8.99
C THR A 168 -19.14 -9.80 -9.65
N ASP A 169 -18.07 -9.05 -9.92
CA ASP A 169 -16.93 -9.55 -10.66
C ASP A 169 -16.06 -10.41 -9.76
N LYS A 170 -15.60 -11.55 -10.29
CA LYS A 170 -14.68 -12.42 -9.56
C LYS A 170 -13.28 -11.81 -9.54
N PRO A 171 -12.57 -11.85 -8.40
CA PRO A 171 -11.17 -11.44 -8.36
C PRO A 171 -10.32 -12.40 -9.21
N LEU A 172 -9.16 -11.91 -9.63
CA LEU A 172 -8.16 -12.75 -10.30
C LEU A 172 -7.78 -13.91 -9.39
N ASP A 173 -7.98 -15.13 -9.87
CA ASP A 173 -7.59 -16.34 -9.16
C ASP A 173 -6.10 -16.59 -9.33
N TYR A 174 -5.30 -16.02 -8.42
CA TYR A 174 -3.85 -16.18 -8.40
C TYR A 174 -3.40 -17.65 -8.28
N THR A 175 -4.27 -18.54 -7.79
CA THR A 175 -3.92 -19.96 -7.66
C THR A 175 -3.79 -20.68 -8.98
N LYS A 176 -4.32 -20.12 -10.07
CA LYS A 176 -4.14 -20.64 -11.43
C LYS A 176 -2.72 -20.47 -11.96
N PHE A 177 -1.96 -19.53 -11.40
CA PHE A 177 -0.59 -19.24 -11.83
C PHE A 177 0.47 -19.94 -10.98
N ILE A 178 0.07 -20.76 -9.99
CA ILE A 178 0.98 -21.33 -9.00
C ILE A 178 0.74 -22.83 -8.87
N GLU A 179 1.80 -23.62 -8.92
CA GLU A 179 1.77 -25.01 -8.49
C GLU A 179 1.82 -25.06 -6.95
N LYS A 180 0.69 -25.38 -6.32
CA LYS A 180 0.53 -25.29 -4.86
C LYS A 180 1.45 -26.23 -4.11
N SER A 181 1.77 -27.38 -4.69
CA SER A 181 2.58 -28.42 -4.03
C SER A 181 4.04 -27.99 -3.86
N ASN A 182 4.54 -27.13 -4.73
CA ASN A 182 5.94 -26.73 -4.73
C ASN A 182 6.14 -25.22 -4.84
N LEU A 183 5.09 -24.39 -4.87
CA LEU A 183 5.20 -22.93 -5.03
C LEU A 183 6.05 -22.52 -6.25
N THR A 184 5.79 -23.10 -7.43
CA THR A 184 6.37 -22.62 -8.71
C THR A 184 5.34 -21.92 -9.59
N PHE A 185 5.79 -20.93 -10.36
CA PHE A 185 4.94 -20.19 -11.29
C PHE A 185 4.64 -21.03 -12.53
N LYS A 186 3.37 -21.08 -12.95
CA LYS A 186 2.88 -21.87 -14.10
C LYS A 186 2.82 -21.09 -15.42
N GLY A 187 2.85 -19.75 -15.37
CA GLY A 187 2.48 -18.93 -16.52
C GLY A 187 3.49 -18.84 -17.67
N TYR A 188 4.59 -19.59 -17.63
CA TYR A 188 5.55 -19.67 -18.75
C TYR A 188 5.43 -20.98 -19.55
N GLU A 189 4.55 -21.90 -19.11
CA GLU A 189 4.30 -23.20 -19.76
C GLU A 189 3.09 -23.13 -20.72
#